data_AF-A0A1V5YXJ0-F1
#
_entry.id   AF-A0A1V5YXJ0-F1
#
_cell.length_a   1.000
_cell.length_b   1.000
_cell.length_c   1.000
_cell.angle_alpha   90.00
_cell.angle_beta   90.00
_cell.angle_gamma   90.00
#
_symmetry.space_group_name_H-M   'P 1'
#
loop_
_entity.id
_entity.type
_entity.pdbx_description
1 polymer ?
#
loop_
_entity_poly.entity_id
_entity_poly.type
_entity_poly.pdbx_seq_one_letter_code
_entity_poly.pdbx_strand_id
1 'polypeptide(L)'
;MKTKSKTFSSIPVRAHVVSWVLFLLIVLFFLVFFVAYEEKAVWSGWEEAREMRDPSYGERIYPDSVFRTRANTWSNLAYVLVGIYVIVIGVMDWRNPAQKPAGYLRSRPALGIFFGLACCYLGVGSGIFHASLTRWGQQLDVASMYAPLVALIALNLDRRIPAWPVWVLAALLASAFLYVYKWSMSSSVVLPALILATGCFMVLDGFRRDRRMKFRWGLLALISLVLAFAFRQLDVAGRFTGPDTWLQGHVLWHFLTAASLACACFYYRSETYVVTDRHEMEPIEAA
;
A
#
# COMPACT_ATOMS: atom_id res chain seq x y z
N MET A 1 17.20 -5.70 40.17
CA MET A 1 15.86 -5.58 39.56
C MET A 1 16.02 -5.72 38.05
N LYS A 2 15.66 -6.88 37.48
CA LYS A 2 15.86 -7.18 36.05
C LYS A 2 15.03 -6.21 35.20
N THR A 3 15.67 -5.19 34.64
CA THR A 3 15.13 -4.40 33.54
C THR A 3 14.89 -5.37 32.38
N LYS A 4 13.64 -5.77 32.19
CA LYS A 4 13.23 -6.51 31.00
C LYS A 4 13.71 -5.71 29.79
N SER A 5 14.69 -6.27 29.08
CA SER A 5 15.00 -5.91 27.71
C SER A 5 13.68 -5.75 26.97
N LYS A 6 13.31 -4.50 26.66
CA LYS A 6 12.13 -4.21 25.84
C LYS A 6 12.48 -4.75 24.46
N THR A 7 12.09 -5.99 24.23
CA THR A 7 12.21 -6.69 22.95
C THR A 7 11.75 -5.76 21.84
N PHE A 8 12.70 -5.42 20.98
CA PHE A 8 12.56 -4.61 19.79
C PHE A 8 11.69 -5.38 18.77
N SER A 9 10.35 -5.42 18.92
CA SER A 9 9.47 -5.96 17.85
C SER A 9 7.96 -5.68 17.93
N SER A 10 7.38 -5.20 19.03
CA SER A 10 5.93 -5.02 19.09
C SER A 10 5.50 -3.59 18.76
N ILE A 11 4.63 -3.46 17.78
CA ILE A 11 3.85 -2.23 17.56
C ILE A 11 3.04 -1.99 18.84
N PRO A 12 3.00 -0.77 19.40
CA PRO A 12 2.28 -0.51 20.64
C PRO A 12 0.79 -0.84 20.51
N VAL A 13 0.16 -1.41 21.54
CA VAL A 13 -1.29 -1.75 21.55
C VAL A 13 -2.14 -0.54 21.13
N ARG A 14 -1.77 0.66 21.60
CA ARG A 14 -2.43 1.92 21.20
C ARG A 14 -2.47 2.15 19.69
N ALA A 15 -1.47 1.69 18.92
CA ALA A 15 -1.46 1.85 17.47
C ALA A 15 -2.53 0.98 16.81
N HIS A 16 -2.72 -0.25 17.30
CA HIS A 16 -3.79 -1.13 16.86
C HIS A 16 -5.15 -0.52 17.15
N VAL A 17 -5.37 -0.06 18.39
CA VAL A 17 -6.64 0.55 18.82
C VAL A 17 -6.97 1.77 17.98
N VAL A 18 -6.03 2.72 17.86
CA VAL A 18 -6.26 3.96 17.08
C VAL A 18 -6.53 3.63 15.61
N SER A 19 -5.78 2.71 15.00
CA SER A 19 -5.97 2.34 13.60
C SER A 19 -7.33 1.71 13.35
N TRP A 20 -7.76 0.77 14.21
CA TRP A 20 -9.07 0.14 14.09
C TRP A 20 -10.21 1.11 14.34
N VAL A 21 -10.10 2.00 15.34
CA VAL A 21 -11.12 3.02 15.59
C VAL A 21 -11.28 3.94 14.38
N LEU A 22 -10.18 4.47 13.84
CA LEU A 22 -10.23 5.32 12.64
C LEU A 22 -10.81 4.57 11.43
N PHE A 23 -10.41 3.32 11.24
CA PHE A 23 -10.92 2.49 10.16
C PHE A 23 -12.42 2.21 10.30
N LEU A 24 -12.89 1.85 11.48
CA LEU A 24 -14.31 1.59 11.75
C LEU A 24 -15.17 2.85 11.57
N LEU A 25 -14.65 4.03 11.93
CA LEU A 25 -15.33 5.29 11.66
C LEU A 25 -15.47 5.56 10.14
N ILE A 26 -14.44 5.24 9.35
CA ILE A 26 -14.49 5.35 7.89
C ILE A 26 -15.46 4.34 7.28
N VAL A 27 -15.44 3.09 7.75
CA VAL A 27 -16.41 2.05 7.32
C VAL A 27 -17.83 2.51 7.64
N LEU A 28 -18.08 3.01 8.85
CA LEU A 28 -19.39 3.51 9.25
C LEU A 28 -19.84 4.69 8.40
N PHE A 29 -18.94 5.64 8.12
CA PHE A 29 -19.23 6.77 7.22
C PHE A 29 -19.66 6.29 5.84
N PHE A 30 -18.90 5.38 5.21
CA PHE A 30 -19.25 4.84 3.89
C PHE A 30 -20.50 3.97 3.94
N LEU A 31 -20.79 3.31 5.05
CA LEU A 31 -21.99 2.49 5.21
C LEU A 31 -23.24 3.38 5.25
N VAL A 32 -23.20 4.44 6.07
CA VAL A 32 -24.27 5.45 6.11
C VAL A 32 -24.44 6.11 4.75
N PHE A 33 -23.34 6.46 4.09
CA PHE A 33 -23.37 7.02 2.74
C PHE A 33 -23.98 6.05 1.72
N PHE A 34 -23.57 4.78 1.72
CA PHE A 34 -24.12 3.77 0.80
C PHE A 34 -25.62 3.60 1.02
N VAL A 35 -26.07 3.37 2.26
CA VAL A 35 -27.51 3.18 2.57
C VAL A 35 -28.33 4.41 2.17
N ALA A 36 -27.81 5.62 2.32
CA ALA A 36 -28.53 6.85 1.95
C ALA A 36 -28.61 7.11 0.43
N TYR A 37 -27.76 6.45 -0.37
CA TYR A 37 -27.62 6.71 -1.82
C TYR A 37 -27.62 5.42 -2.68
N GLU A 38 -27.90 4.25 -2.13
CA GLU A 38 -27.76 2.95 -2.80
C GLU A 38 -28.52 2.87 -4.13
N GLU A 39 -29.71 3.46 -4.20
CA GLU A 39 -30.59 3.45 -5.37
C GLU A 39 -30.60 4.79 -6.12
N LYS A 40 -29.55 5.61 -5.94
CA LYS A 40 -29.42 6.91 -6.61
C LYS A 40 -28.36 6.85 -7.71
N ALA A 41 -28.77 7.21 -8.92
CA ALA A 41 -27.90 7.34 -10.10
C ALA A 41 -27.01 8.60 -10.05
N VAL A 42 -26.20 8.77 -9.00
CA VAL A 42 -25.36 9.96 -8.77
C VAL A 42 -24.28 10.17 -9.84
N TRP A 43 -23.96 9.12 -10.61
CA TRP A 43 -22.99 9.14 -11.71
C TRP A 43 -23.64 9.43 -13.07
N SER A 44 -24.93 9.73 -13.11
CA SER A 44 -25.61 10.12 -14.35
C SER A 44 -24.98 11.37 -14.96
N GLY A 45 -24.79 11.38 -16.28
CA GLY A 45 -24.15 12.48 -17.03
C GLY A 45 -22.62 12.46 -17.04
N TRP A 46 -21.96 11.58 -16.30
CA TRP A 46 -20.50 11.39 -16.39
C TRP A 46 -20.13 10.51 -17.59
N GLU A 47 -18.95 10.73 -18.17
CA GLU A 47 -18.42 9.87 -19.23
C GLU A 47 -18.11 8.47 -18.67
N GLU A 48 -18.77 7.45 -19.21
CA GLU A 48 -18.60 6.05 -18.80
C GLU A 48 -17.22 5.52 -19.18
N ALA A 49 -16.64 4.69 -18.31
CA ALA A 49 -15.51 3.86 -18.68
C ALA A 49 -15.96 2.70 -19.58
N ARG A 50 -15.02 2.09 -20.31
CA ARG A 50 -15.31 0.93 -21.16
C ARG A 50 -15.92 -0.23 -20.37
N GLU A 51 -15.45 -0.42 -19.14
CA GLU A 51 -15.87 -1.47 -18.21
C GLU A 51 -17.35 -1.40 -17.84
N MET A 52 -18.01 -0.26 -18.05
CA MET A 52 -19.46 -0.13 -17.89
C MET A 52 -20.23 -0.93 -18.95
N ARG A 53 -19.67 -1.06 -20.16
CA ARG A 53 -20.30 -1.71 -21.32
C ARG A 53 -19.72 -3.08 -21.63
N ASP A 54 -18.45 -3.25 -21.34
CA ASP A 54 -17.65 -4.46 -21.61
C ASP A 54 -16.86 -4.80 -20.34
N PRO A 55 -17.53 -5.32 -19.29
CA PRO A 55 -16.91 -5.57 -18.00
C PRO A 55 -15.85 -6.67 -18.10
N SER A 56 -14.64 -6.35 -17.64
CA SER A 56 -13.55 -7.33 -17.57
C SER A 56 -13.58 -8.20 -16.31
N TYR A 57 -14.33 -7.78 -15.28
CA TYR A 57 -14.44 -8.49 -13.99
C TYR A 57 -15.83 -9.10 -13.85
N GLY A 58 -15.92 -10.16 -13.04
CA GLY A 58 -17.13 -10.98 -12.95
C GLY A 58 -18.31 -10.35 -12.22
N GLU A 59 -18.09 -9.30 -11.43
CA GLU A 59 -19.12 -8.73 -10.56
C GLU A 59 -20.28 -8.09 -11.36
N ARG A 60 -21.53 -8.32 -10.91
CA ARG A 60 -22.70 -7.61 -11.44
C ARG A 60 -22.54 -6.10 -11.29
N ILE A 61 -22.89 -5.38 -12.35
CA ILE A 61 -23.01 -3.92 -12.37
C ILE A 61 -24.44 -3.51 -12.01
N TYR A 62 -24.56 -2.52 -11.11
CA TYR A 62 -25.82 -1.84 -10.73
C TYR A 62 -25.80 -0.40 -11.26
N PRO A 63 -26.28 -0.13 -12.50
CA PRO A 63 -26.05 1.15 -13.18
C PRO A 63 -26.59 2.38 -12.43
N ASP A 64 -27.74 2.21 -11.77
CA ASP A 64 -28.47 3.25 -11.05
C ASP A 64 -28.08 3.33 -9.56
N SER A 65 -26.95 2.72 -9.18
CA SER A 65 -26.45 2.73 -7.81
C SER A 65 -25.29 3.70 -7.63
N VAL A 66 -25.16 4.25 -6.42
CA VAL A 66 -23.94 4.97 -6.01
C VAL A 66 -22.71 4.08 -6.07
N PHE A 67 -22.83 2.77 -5.78
CA PHE A 67 -21.76 1.79 -5.95
C PHE A 67 -22.15 0.80 -7.04
N ARG A 68 -21.71 1.08 -8.26
CA ARG A 68 -22.02 0.26 -9.44
C ARG A 68 -21.44 -1.14 -9.35
N THR A 69 -20.27 -1.33 -8.74
CA THR A 69 -19.74 -2.66 -8.36
C THR A 69 -19.46 -2.67 -6.85
N ARG A 70 -20.41 -3.22 -6.09
CA ARG A 70 -20.46 -3.10 -4.63
C ARG A 70 -19.27 -3.79 -3.97
N ALA A 71 -19.04 -5.06 -4.25
CA ALA A 71 -17.98 -5.86 -3.64
C ALA A 71 -16.59 -5.31 -3.98
N ASN A 72 -16.36 -4.96 -5.25
CA ASN A 72 -15.12 -4.34 -5.69
C ASN A 72 -14.91 -2.94 -5.08
N THR A 73 -15.97 -2.16 -4.88
CA THR A 73 -15.89 -0.86 -4.16
C THR A 73 -15.50 -1.06 -2.70
N TRP A 74 -16.21 -1.94 -1.98
CA TRP A 74 -16.00 -2.15 -0.54
C TRP A 74 -14.64 -2.76 -0.22
N SER A 75 -14.15 -3.67 -1.05
CA SER A 75 -12.88 -4.35 -0.83
C SER A 75 -11.66 -3.41 -0.91
N ASN A 76 -11.80 -2.23 -1.53
CA ASN A 76 -10.76 -1.20 -1.55
C ASN A 76 -10.45 -0.60 -0.17
N LEU A 77 -11.35 -0.77 0.81
CA LEU A 77 -11.09 -0.40 2.20
C LEU A 77 -9.90 -1.19 2.80
N ALA A 78 -9.51 -2.33 2.23
CA ALA A 78 -8.31 -3.04 2.63
C ALA A 78 -7.03 -2.16 2.49
N TYR A 79 -6.91 -1.41 1.40
CA TYR A 79 -5.78 -0.50 1.20
C TYR A 79 -5.83 0.69 2.18
N VAL A 80 -7.04 1.21 2.45
CA VAL A 80 -7.24 2.29 3.42
C VAL A 80 -6.84 1.85 4.83
N LEU A 81 -7.21 0.63 5.24
CA LEU A 81 -6.76 0.05 6.51
C LEU A 81 -5.24 -0.02 6.60
N VAL A 82 -4.58 -0.53 5.56
CA VAL A 82 -3.10 -0.58 5.50
C VAL A 82 -2.51 0.82 5.61
N GLY A 83 -3.04 1.78 4.86
CA GLY A 83 -2.58 3.17 4.88
C GLY A 83 -2.70 3.83 6.25
N ILE A 84 -3.89 3.75 6.88
CA ILE A 84 -4.14 4.24 8.25
C ILE A 84 -3.13 3.61 9.22
N TYR A 85 -2.99 2.30 9.16
CA TYR A 85 -2.15 1.56 10.09
C TYR A 85 -0.68 1.99 10.00
N VAL A 86 -0.17 2.16 8.78
CA VAL A 86 1.20 2.65 8.56
C VAL A 86 1.36 4.11 8.97
N ILE A 87 0.38 4.98 8.68
CA ILE A 87 0.39 6.39 9.12
C ILE A 87 0.44 6.48 10.64
N VAL A 88 -0.44 5.76 11.35
CA VAL A 88 -0.50 5.76 12.81
C VAL A 88 0.83 5.32 13.41
N ILE A 89 1.43 4.25 12.88
CA ILE A 89 2.76 3.79 13.29
C ILE A 89 3.82 4.88 13.04
N GLY A 90 3.82 5.49 11.86
CA GLY A 90 4.77 6.54 11.49
C GLY A 90 4.66 7.77 12.39
N VAL A 91 3.44 8.21 12.71
CA VAL A 91 3.19 9.31 13.65
C VAL A 91 3.67 8.95 15.06
N MET A 92 3.49 7.71 15.49
CA MET A 92 3.97 7.26 16.80
C MET A 92 5.50 7.20 16.88
N ASP A 93 6.16 6.75 15.82
CA ASP A 93 7.63 6.78 15.73
C ASP A 93 8.15 8.22 15.67
N TRP A 94 7.44 9.12 14.98
CA TRP A 94 7.79 10.54 14.94
C TRP A 94 7.73 11.18 16.33
N ARG A 95 6.68 10.88 17.10
CA ARG A 95 6.50 11.38 18.47
C ARG A 95 7.40 10.70 19.49
N ASN A 96 7.90 9.50 19.20
CA ASN A 96 8.80 8.73 20.08
C ASN A 96 10.00 8.25 19.28
N PRO A 97 10.93 9.15 18.93
CA PRO A 97 12.08 8.80 18.10
C PRO A 97 12.83 7.61 18.70
N ALA A 98 13.12 6.62 17.86
CA ALA A 98 13.85 5.44 18.31
C ALA A 98 15.28 5.81 18.71
N GLN A 99 15.79 5.22 19.80
CA GLN A 99 17.20 5.33 20.15
C GLN A 99 18.04 4.67 19.06
N LYS A 100 19.14 5.32 18.66
CA LYS A 100 20.05 4.80 17.64
C LYS A 100 20.85 3.61 18.20
N PRO A 101 21.17 2.59 17.38
CA PRO A 101 20.86 2.47 15.95
C PRO A 101 19.47 1.86 15.69
N ALA A 102 18.60 2.59 14.98
CA ALA A 102 17.26 2.14 14.61
C ALA A 102 17.13 2.05 13.09
N GLY A 103 16.41 1.02 12.59
CA GLY A 103 16.19 0.82 11.16
C GLY A 103 15.74 2.07 10.42
N TYR A 104 16.12 2.18 9.14
CA TYR A 104 16.02 3.43 8.39
C TYR A 104 14.62 4.04 8.38
N LEU A 105 13.57 3.23 8.15
CA LEU A 105 12.18 3.70 8.14
C LEU A 105 11.71 4.23 9.52
N ARG A 106 12.20 3.65 10.62
CA ARG A 106 11.92 4.13 11.99
C ARG A 106 12.69 5.41 12.31
N SER A 107 13.87 5.58 11.74
CA SER A 107 14.67 6.80 11.84
C SER A 107 14.14 7.93 10.94
N ARG A 108 13.34 7.60 9.91
CA ARG A 108 12.68 8.57 9.02
C ARG A 108 11.17 8.28 8.86
N PRO A 109 10.36 8.53 9.90
CA PRO A 109 8.95 8.15 9.89
C PRO A 109 8.12 8.84 8.81
N ALA A 110 8.52 10.03 8.35
CA ALA A 110 7.84 10.75 7.26
C ALA A 110 7.73 9.94 5.97
N LEU A 111 8.74 9.12 5.63
CA LEU A 111 8.67 8.25 4.46
C LEU A 111 7.63 7.14 4.64
N GLY A 112 7.48 6.62 5.86
CA GLY A 112 6.43 5.66 6.20
C GLY A 112 5.04 6.30 6.12
N ILE A 113 4.88 7.50 6.67
CA ILE A 113 3.62 8.26 6.57
C ILE A 113 3.28 8.53 5.10
N PHE A 114 4.24 8.94 4.28
CA PHE A 114 4.03 9.15 2.85
C PHE A 114 3.57 7.87 2.13
N PHE A 115 4.21 6.73 2.38
CA PHE A 115 3.76 5.45 1.85
C PHE A 115 2.34 5.08 2.32
N GLY A 116 2.02 5.32 3.60
CA GLY A 116 0.68 5.09 4.12
C GLY A 116 -0.38 5.99 3.47
N LEU A 117 -0.07 7.26 3.22
CA LEU A 117 -0.93 8.17 2.46
C LEU A 117 -1.14 7.68 1.02
N ALA A 118 -0.08 7.17 0.37
CA ALA A 118 -0.19 6.58 -0.95
C ALA A 118 -1.09 5.33 -0.97
N CYS A 119 -1.07 4.50 0.08
CA CYS A 119 -2.00 3.36 0.22
C CYS A 119 -3.45 3.82 0.42
N CYS A 120 -3.70 4.87 1.22
CA CYS A 120 -5.03 5.47 1.33
C CYS A 120 -5.49 6.04 -0.01
N TYR A 121 -4.61 6.71 -0.76
CA TYR A 121 -4.90 7.23 -2.09
C TYR A 121 -5.28 6.11 -3.07
N LEU A 122 -4.57 4.98 -3.06
CA LEU A 122 -4.94 3.79 -3.81
C LEU A 122 -6.35 3.30 -3.46
N GLY A 123 -6.64 3.10 -2.16
CA GLY A 123 -7.96 2.63 -1.74
C GLY A 123 -9.09 3.57 -2.13
N VAL A 124 -8.90 4.88 -1.98
CA VAL A 124 -9.92 5.87 -2.38
C VAL A 124 -10.05 5.96 -3.90
N GLY A 125 -8.94 6.04 -4.64
CA GLY A 125 -8.95 6.19 -6.09
C GLY A 125 -9.56 4.98 -6.81
N SER A 126 -9.14 3.78 -6.43
CA SER A 126 -9.69 2.54 -6.96
C SER A 126 -11.13 2.29 -6.50
N GLY A 127 -11.45 2.62 -5.24
CA GLY A 127 -12.83 2.57 -4.74
C GLY A 127 -13.77 3.49 -5.52
N ILE A 128 -13.36 4.71 -5.84
CA ILE A 128 -14.15 5.66 -6.66
C ILE A 128 -14.39 5.11 -8.07
N PHE A 129 -13.39 4.46 -8.68
CA PHE A 129 -13.60 3.84 -9.98
C PHE A 129 -14.63 2.72 -9.92
N HIS A 130 -14.53 1.80 -8.95
CA HIS A 130 -15.51 0.72 -8.82
C HIS A 130 -16.91 1.21 -8.42
N ALA A 131 -16.98 2.32 -7.68
CA ALA A 131 -18.24 2.97 -7.35
C ALA A 131 -18.90 3.58 -8.59
N SER A 132 -18.10 4.24 -9.44
CA SER A 132 -18.60 5.10 -10.52
C SER A 132 -18.60 4.47 -11.90
N LEU A 133 -17.66 3.57 -12.19
CA LEU A 133 -17.31 3.09 -13.54
C LEU A 133 -17.24 4.21 -14.58
N THR A 134 -16.70 5.37 -14.17
CA THR A 134 -16.51 6.54 -15.04
C THR A 134 -15.09 6.60 -15.59
N ARG A 135 -14.91 7.28 -16.72
CA ARG A 135 -13.60 7.49 -17.34
C ARG A 135 -12.63 8.23 -16.41
N TRP A 136 -13.13 9.26 -15.71
CA TRP A 136 -12.36 9.98 -14.69
C TRP A 136 -11.98 9.06 -13.53
N GLY A 137 -12.92 8.25 -13.04
CA GLY A 137 -12.64 7.23 -12.03
C GLY A 137 -11.54 6.28 -12.47
N GLN A 138 -11.57 5.78 -13.71
CA GLN A 138 -10.54 4.87 -14.24
C GLN A 138 -9.16 5.53 -14.32
N GLN A 139 -9.10 6.84 -14.63
CA GLN A 139 -7.84 7.58 -14.59
C GLN A 139 -7.30 7.67 -13.17
N LEU A 140 -8.17 7.94 -12.19
CA LEU A 140 -7.82 8.01 -10.78
C LEU A 140 -7.35 6.65 -10.24
N ASP A 141 -8.07 5.57 -10.53
CA ASP A 141 -7.73 4.19 -10.15
C ASP A 141 -6.32 3.81 -10.62
N VAL A 142 -6.10 3.82 -11.93
CA VAL A 142 -4.81 3.44 -12.52
C VAL A 142 -3.66 4.28 -11.98
N ALA A 143 -3.85 5.61 -11.84
CA ALA A 143 -2.81 6.48 -11.30
C ALA A 143 -2.52 6.18 -9.83
N SER A 144 -3.56 5.92 -9.04
CA SER A 144 -3.45 5.62 -7.61
C SER A 144 -2.77 4.28 -7.32
N MET A 145 -2.92 3.28 -8.21
CA MET A 145 -2.23 1.99 -8.11
C MET A 145 -0.70 2.12 -8.14
N TYR A 146 -0.18 3.14 -8.81
CA TYR A 146 1.27 3.36 -8.92
C TYR A 146 1.85 4.01 -7.66
N ALA A 147 1.09 4.84 -6.96
CA ALA A 147 1.61 5.72 -5.91
C ALA A 147 2.31 4.96 -4.75
N PRO A 148 1.77 3.84 -4.22
CA PRO A 148 2.47 3.07 -3.18
C PRO A 148 3.82 2.53 -3.65
N LEU A 149 3.91 2.06 -4.90
CA LEU A 149 5.15 1.52 -5.46
C LEU A 149 6.18 2.62 -5.69
N VAL A 150 5.75 3.77 -6.21
CA VAL A 150 6.60 4.97 -6.35
C VAL A 150 7.11 5.43 -4.97
N ALA A 151 6.28 5.40 -3.94
CA ALA A 151 6.70 5.71 -2.57
C ALA A 151 7.72 4.70 -2.01
N LEU A 152 7.58 3.40 -2.30
CA LEU A 152 8.59 2.40 -1.94
C LEU A 152 9.90 2.61 -2.70
N ILE A 153 9.86 2.96 -3.98
CA ILE A 153 11.05 3.30 -4.77
C ILE A 153 11.75 4.51 -4.15
N ALA A 154 11.00 5.58 -3.83
CA ALA A 154 11.55 6.76 -3.16
C ALA A 154 12.19 6.44 -1.80
N LEU A 155 11.57 5.57 -1.00
CA LEU A 155 12.16 5.06 0.25
C LEU A 155 13.50 4.35 -0.02
N ASN A 156 13.55 3.48 -1.02
CA ASN A 156 14.79 2.76 -1.33
C ASN A 156 15.89 3.66 -1.88
N LEU A 157 15.55 4.68 -2.66
CA LEU A 157 16.48 5.70 -3.13
C LEU A 157 17.01 6.51 -1.95
N ASP A 158 16.16 6.95 -1.03
CA ASP A 158 16.57 7.67 0.18
C ASP A 158 17.47 6.79 1.08
N ARG A 159 17.21 5.48 1.17
CA ARG A 159 18.07 4.53 1.92
C ARG A 159 19.49 4.41 1.35
N ARG A 160 19.69 4.73 0.07
CA ARG A 160 20.99 4.67 -0.63
C ARG A 160 21.68 6.02 -0.70
N ILE A 161 20.92 7.06 -1.06
CA ILE A 161 21.36 8.44 -1.18
C ILE A 161 20.38 9.29 -0.37
N PRO A 162 20.63 9.46 0.94
CA PRO A 162 19.72 10.18 1.83
C PRO A 162 19.54 11.63 1.38
N ALA A 163 18.33 11.97 0.92
CA ALA A 163 18.02 13.29 0.37
C ALA A 163 16.60 13.76 0.69
N TRP A 164 15.91 13.17 1.68
CA TRP A 164 14.67 13.71 2.24
C TRP A 164 14.77 15.24 2.47
N PRO A 165 13.78 16.05 2.04
CA PRO A 165 12.47 15.68 1.46
C PRO A 165 12.43 15.53 -0.08
N VAL A 166 13.56 15.65 -0.78
CA VAL A 166 13.61 15.67 -2.25
C VAL A 166 12.99 14.41 -2.88
N TRP A 167 13.26 13.22 -2.32
CA TRP A 167 12.69 11.98 -2.85
C TRP A 167 11.17 11.90 -2.76
N VAL A 168 10.55 12.55 -1.77
CA VAL A 168 9.08 12.60 -1.68
C VAL A 168 8.50 13.62 -2.64
N LEU A 169 9.17 14.76 -2.83
CA LEU A 169 8.78 15.68 -3.90
C LEU A 169 8.86 15.00 -5.27
N ALA A 170 9.95 14.27 -5.55
CA ALA A 170 10.11 13.52 -6.79
C ALA A 170 9.02 12.44 -6.96
N ALA A 171 8.66 11.73 -5.89
CA ALA A 171 7.58 10.74 -5.90
C ALA A 171 6.20 11.36 -6.16
N LEU A 172 5.92 12.53 -5.59
CA LEU A 172 4.69 13.28 -5.83
C LEU A 172 4.61 13.75 -7.29
N LEU A 173 5.69 14.32 -7.82
CA LEU A 173 5.77 14.74 -9.21
C LEU A 173 5.62 13.54 -10.16
N ALA A 174 6.31 12.43 -9.89
CA ALA A 174 6.15 11.20 -10.66
C ALA A 174 4.71 10.69 -10.63
N SER A 175 4.06 10.67 -9.47
CA SER A 175 2.65 10.27 -9.35
C SER A 175 1.71 11.21 -10.10
N ALA A 176 1.96 12.52 -10.07
CA ALA A 176 1.21 13.51 -10.83
C ALA A 176 1.39 13.32 -12.34
N PHE A 177 2.62 13.10 -12.82
CA PHE A 177 2.87 12.78 -14.23
C PHE A 177 2.20 11.49 -14.65
N LEU A 178 2.24 10.44 -13.83
CA LEU A 178 1.56 9.18 -14.12
C LEU A 178 0.03 9.36 -14.19
N TYR A 179 -0.55 10.26 -13.40
CA TYR A 179 -1.96 10.64 -13.50
C TYR A 179 -2.27 11.39 -14.80
N VAL A 180 -1.48 12.43 -15.12
CA VAL A 180 -1.68 13.26 -16.32
C VAL A 180 -1.52 12.44 -17.60
N TYR A 181 -0.49 11.59 -17.67
CA TYR A 181 -0.17 10.80 -18.85
C TYR A 181 -0.76 9.38 -18.84
N LYS A 182 -1.70 9.08 -17.92
CA LYS A 182 -2.33 7.76 -17.80
C LYS A 182 -2.79 7.19 -19.14
N TRP A 183 -3.40 8.04 -19.98
CA TRP A 183 -3.97 7.63 -21.27
C TRP A 183 -2.93 7.41 -22.38
N SER A 184 -1.69 7.85 -22.16
CA SER A 184 -0.57 7.66 -23.09
C SER A 184 0.30 6.45 -22.73
N MET A 185 -0.06 5.70 -21.69
CA MET A 185 0.73 4.59 -21.16
C MET A 185 -0.12 3.33 -21.01
N SER A 186 0.51 2.18 -21.19
CA SER A 186 -0.14 0.90 -20.86
C SER A 186 0.03 0.56 -19.38
N SER A 187 -1.06 0.40 -18.65
CA SER A 187 -1.03 -0.08 -17.26
C SER A 187 -0.46 -1.50 -17.15
N SER A 188 -0.61 -2.33 -18.19
CA SER A 188 0.00 -3.66 -18.25
C SER A 188 1.52 -3.63 -18.40
N VAL A 189 2.11 -2.48 -18.67
CA VAL A 189 3.57 -2.27 -18.72
C VAL A 189 4.06 -1.53 -17.48
N VAL A 190 3.42 -0.40 -17.15
CA VAL A 190 3.87 0.47 -16.05
C VAL A 190 3.75 -0.22 -14.69
N LEU A 191 2.62 -0.89 -14.41
CA LEU A 191 2.42 -1.55 -13.11
C LEU A 191 3.44 -2.68 -12.89
N PRO A 192 3.64 -3.65 -13.80
CA PRO A 192 4.67 -4.66 -13.63
C PRO A 192 6.08 -4.07 -13.54
N ALA A 193 6.41 -3.01 -14.30
CA ALA A 193 7.71 -2.36 -14.21
C ALA A 193 7.97 -1.79 -12.80
N LEU A 194 7.00 -1.11 -12.20
CA LEU A 194 7.11 -0.57 -10.84
C LEU A 194 7.20 -1.68 -9.77
N ILE A 195 6.44 -2.77 -9.95
CA ILE A 195 6.52 -3.96 -9.09
C ILE A 195 7.92 -4.57 -9.17
N LEU A 196 8.43 -4.80 -10.38
CA LEU A 196 9.75 -5.39 -10.61
C LEU A 196 10.87 -4.49 -10.08
N ALA A 197 10.76 -3.17 -10.25
CA ALA A 197 11.70 -2.21 -9.67
C ALA A 197 11.73 -2.32 -8.14
N THR A 198 10.57 -2.36 -7.49
CA THR A 198 10.45 -2.54 -6.04
C THR A 198 11.03 -3.89 -5.59
N GLY A 199 10.70 -4.97 -6.29
CA GLY A 199 11.24 -6.31 -6.02
C GLY A 199 12.76 -6.39 -6.19
N CYS A 200 13.31 -5.71 -7.21
CA CYS A 200 14.75 -5.59 -7.43
C CYS A 200 15.44 -4.93 -6.24
N PHE A 201 14.87 -3.86 -5.67
CA PHE A 201 15.41 -3.27 -4.44
C PHE A 201 15.43 -4.27 -3.27
N MET A 202 14.37 -5.06 -3.08
CA MET A 202 14.30 -6.07 -2.02
C MET A 202 15.30 -7.23 -2.23
N VAL A 203 15.56 -7.61 -3.48
CA VAL A 203 16.61 -8.60 -3.82
C VAL A 203 17.99 -8.02 -3.54
N LEU A 204 18.25 -6.80 -3.97
CA LEU A 204 19.52 -6.09 -3.73
C LEU A 204 19.80 -5.89 -2.23
N ASP A 205 18.76 -5.70 -1.42
CA ASP A 205 18.87 -5.65 0.04
C ASP A 205 19.44 -6.95 0.63
N GLY A 206 19.20 -8.11 0.01
CA GLY A 206 19.76 -9.40 0.43
C GLY A 206 21.29 -9.49 0.32
N PHE A 207 21.91 -8.64 -0.49
CA PHE A 207 23.38 -8.57 -0.66
C PHE A 207 24.03 -7.54 0.26
N ARG A 208 23.25 -6.75 1.00
CA ARG A 208 23.78 -5.75 1.94
C ARG A 208 24.34 -6.44 3.18
N ARG A 209 25.53 -6.02 3.61
CA ARG A 209 26.20 -6.54 4.81
C ARG A 209 26.00 -5.65 6.04
N ASP A 210 25.67 -4.38 5.85
CA ASP A 210 25.52 -3.37 6.91
C ASP A 210 24.16 -3.45 7.63
N ARG A 211 23.18 -4.09 7.01
CA ARG A 211 21.78 -4.11 7.45
C ARG A 211 21.18 -5.49 7.23
N ARG A 212 20.22 -5.86 8.08
CA ARG A 212 19.41 -7.07 7.93
C ARG A 212 17.94 -6.74 7.98
N MET A 213 17.15 -7.45 7.18
CA MET A 213 15.70 -7.39 7.15
C MET A 213 15.14 -8.78 7.39
N LYS A 214 13.91 -8.88 7.89
CA LYS A 214 13.24 -10.16 8.08
C LYS A 214 12.71 -10.67 6.74
N PHE A 215 13.43 -11.61 6.13
CA PHE A 215 13.10 -12.23 4.83
C PHE A 215 11.64 -12.68 4.70
N ARG A 216 11.05 -13.23 5.78
CA ARG A 216 9.63 -13.65 5.81
C ARG A 216 8.66 -12.59 5.29
N TRP A 217 8.90 -11.30 5.55
CA TRP A 217 8.01 -10.24 5.08
C TRP A 217 8.10 -10.03 3.58
N GLY A 218 9.30 -10.14 3.00
CA GLY A 218 9.48 -10.10 1.55
C GLY A 218 8.86 -11.31 0.86
N LEU A 219 9.03 -12.49 1.43
CA LEU A 219 8.41 -13.73 0.93
C LEU A 219 6.88 -13.65 0.98
N LEU A 220 6.29 -13.19 2.09
CA LEU A 220 4.85 -13.01 2.23
C LEU A 220 4.31 -11.96 1.25
N ALA A 221 5.05 -10.88 0.99
CA ALA A 221 4.67 -9.89 -0.01
C ALA A 221 4.60 -10.51 -1.41
N LEU A 222 5.59 -11.31 -1.79
CA LEU A 222 5.64 -12.02 -3.06
C LEU A 222 4.52 -13.04 -3.20
N ILE A 223 4.32 -13.92 -2.20
CA ILE A 223 3.26 -14.93 -2.21
C ILE A 223 1.90 -14.26 -2.35
N SER A 224 1.64 -13.19 -1.57
CA SER A 224 0.38 -12.46 -1.64
C SER A 224 0.14 -11.88 -3.04
N LEU A 225 1.17 -11.30 -3.67
CA LEU A 225 1.06 -10.74 -5.02
C LEU A 225 0.80 -11.81 -6.09
N VAL A 226 1.48 -12.96 -6.02
CA VAL A 226 1.27 -14.08 -6.94
C VAL A 226 -0.15 -14.63 -6.82
N LEU A 227 -0.62 -14.84 -5.58
CA LEU A 227 -1.99 -15.28 -5.33
C LEU A 227 -3.01 -14.25 -5.82
N ALA A 228 -2.76 -12.96 -5.56
CA ALA A 228 -3.63 -11.88 -6.05
C ALA A 228 -3.80 -11.98 -7.58
N PHE A 229 -2.68 -12.06 -8.30
CA PHE A 229 -2.68 -12.17 -9.75
C PHE A 229 -3.46 -13.40 -10.23
N ALA A 230 -3.25 -14.56 -9.59
CA ALA A 230 -3.98 -15.79 -9.92
C ALA A 230 -5.51 -15.62 -9.77
N PHE A 231 -5.98 -15.07 -8.64
CA PHE A 231 -7.41 -14.83 -8.43
C PHE A 231 -7.99 -13.82 -9.42
N ARG A 232 -7.25 -12.75 -9.74
CA ARG A 232 -7.66 -11.79 -10.77
C ARG A 232 -7.80 -12.46 -12.14
N GLN A 233 -6.88 -13.33 -12.53
CA GLN A 233 -6.99 -14.03 -13.83
C GLN A 233 -8.18 -15.00 -13.85
N LEU A 234 -8.46 -15.69 -12.75
CA LEU A 234 -9.65 -16.54 -12.63
C LEU A 234 -10.94 -15.72 -12.74
N ASP A 235 -10.96 -14.52 -12.17
CA ASP A 235 -12.08 -13.58 -12.26
C ASP A 235 -12.32 -13.11 -13.71
N VAL A 236 -11.26 -12.63 -14.37
CA VAL A 236 -11.30 -12.19 -15.77
C VAL A 236 -11.71 -13.32 -16.72
N ALA A 237 -11.35 -14.57 -16.39
CA ALA A 237 -11.75 -15.74 -17.16
C ALA A 237 -13.19 -16.20 -16.88
N GLY A 238 -13.90 -15.61 -15.92
CA GLY A 238 -15.23 -16.04 -15.48
C GLY A 238 -15.23 -17.43 -14.82
N ARG A 239 -14.11 -17.84 -14.20
CA ARG A 239 -13.90 -19.20 -13.65
C ARG A 239 -13.77 -19.25 -12.13
N PHE A 240 -14.11 -18.17 -11.43
CA PHE A 240 -13.97 -18.11 -9.97
C PHE A 240 -15.29 -18.26 -9.23
N THR A 241 -16.17 -17.25 -9.31
CA THR A 241 -17.48 -17.24 -8.65
C THR A 241 -18.54 -16.59 -9.55
N GLY A 242 -19.81 -16.67 -9.15
CA GLY A 242 -20.91 -16.06 -9.89
C GLY A 242 -20.96 -14.53 -9.72
N PRO A 243 -21.61 -13.81 -10.65
CA PRO A 243 -21.63 -12.34 -10.67
C PRO A 243 -22.33 -11.70 -9.47
N ASP A 244 -23.21 -12.46 -8.80
CA ASP A 244 -24.00 -12.01 -7.66
C ASP A 244 -23.32 -12.23 -6.29
N THR A 245 -22.13 -12.83 -6.28
CA THR A 245 -21.43 -13.14 -5.03
C THR A 245 -20.62 -11.96 -4.51
N TRP A 246 -20.51 -11.82 -3.19
CA TRP A 246 -19.61 -10.83 -2.57
C TRP A 246 -18.14 -11.23 -2.68
N LEU A 247 -17.85 -12.53 -2.80
CA LEU A 247 -16.51 -13.05 -2.95
C LEU A 247 -16.15 -13.15 -4.44
N GLN A 248 -15.67 -12.05 -5.01
CA GLN A 248 -15.15 -11.98 -6.37
C GLN A 248 -13.64 -12.25 -6.39
N GLY A 249 -13.10 -12.71 -7.51
CA GLY A 249 -11.64 -12.89 -7.64
C GLY A 249 -10.91 -11.55 -7.63
N HIS A 250 -11.56 -10.49 -8.14
CA HIS A 250 -11.05 -9.12 -8.07
C HIS A 250 -11.11 -8.52 -6.64
N VAL A 251 -12.08 -8.94 -5.82
CA VAL A 251 -12.09 -8.64 -4.38
C VAL A 251 -10.86 -9.24 -3.69
N LEU A 252 -10.55 -10.52 -3.97
CA LEU A 252 -9.34 -11.17 -3.43
C LEU A 252 -8.06 -10.49 -3.93
N TRP A 253 -8.04 -10.01 -5.18
CA TRP A 253 -6.96 -9.17 -5.68
C TRP A 253 -6.73 -7.94 -4.80
N HIS A 254 -7.79 -7.19 -4.42
CA HIS A 254 -7.66 -6.03 -3.53
C HIS A 254 -7.07 -6.41 -2.18
N PHE A 255 -7.62 -7.42 -1.50
CA PHE A 255 -7.13 -7.85 -0.20
C PHE A 255 -5.68 -8.35 -0.23
N LEU A 256 -5.32 -9.17 -1.23
CA LEU A 256 -4.00 -9.78 -1.32
C LEU A 256 -2.92 -8.78 -1.76
N THR A 257 -3.24 -7.83 -2.63
CA THR A 257 -2.29 -6.75 -2.96
C THR A 257 -2.15 -5.74 -1.82
N ALA A 258 -3.22 -5.45 -1.06
CA ALA A 258 -3.12 -4.68 0.18
C ALA A 258 -2.22 -5.39 1.21
N ALA A 259 -2.39 -6.71 1.38
CA ALA A 259 -1.53 -7.52 2.23
C ALA A 259 -0.07 -7.53 1.74
N SER A 260 0.15 -7.57 0.42
CA SER A 260 1.48 -7.46 -0.19
C SER A 260 2.16 -6.13 0.16
N LEU A 261 1.45 -5.00 0.02
CA LEU A 261 1.93 -3.67 0.41
C LEU A 261 2.22 -3.57 1.91
N ALA A 262 1.37 -4.12 2.76
CA ALA A 262 1.61 -4.17 4.20
C ALA A 262 2.87 -4.98 4.54
N CYS A 263 3.04 -6.15 3.92
CA CYS A 263 4.22 -6.99 4.09
C CYS A 263 5.50 -6.29 3.59
N ALA A 264 5.45 -5.58 2.45
CA ALA A 264 6.56 -4.78 1.96
C ALA A 264 6.93 -3.67 2.96
N CYS A 265 5.95 -2.96 3.54
CA CYS A 265 6.21 -1.99 4.60
C CYS A 265 6.85 -2.65 5.83
N PHE A 266 6.37 -3.81 6.26
CA PHE A 266 6.96 -4.53 7.40
C PHE A 266 8.35 -5.08 7.12
N TYR A 267 8.65 -5.42 5.87
CA TYR A 267 10.01 -5.76 5.43
C TYR A 267 10.96 -4.58 5.71
N TYR A 268 10.65 -3.38 5.20
CA TYR A 268 11.49 -2.19 5.43
C TYR A 268 11.51 -1.75 6.90
N ARG A 269 10.38 -1.85 7.60
CA ARG A 269 10.32 -1.55 9.04
C ARG A 269 11.16 -2.51 9.88
N SER A 270 11.34 -3.75 9.43
CA SER A 270 12.12 -4.76 10.12
C SER A 270 13.64 -4.59 10.00
N GLU A 271 14.09 -3.57 9.26
CA GLU A 271 15.50 -3.25 9.10
C GLU A 271 16.20 -3.02 10.44
N THR A 272 17.33 -3.70 10.64
CA THR A 272 18.23 -3.52 11.77
C THR A 272 19.66 -3.41 11.28
N TYR A 273 20.47 -2.57 11.93
CA TYR A 273 21.90 -2.49 11.66
C TYR A 273 22.62 -3.73 12.20
N VAL A 274 23.59 -4.23 11.44
CA VAL A 274 24.51 -5.26 11.92
C VAL A 274 25.65 -4.53 12.63
N VAL A 275 25.70 -4.61 13.96
CA VAL A 275 26.89 -4.18 14.70
C VAL A 275 27.96 -5.24 14.44
N THR A 276 28.94 -4.90 13.61
CA THR A 276 30.16 -5.69 13.51
C THR A 276 31.03 -5.32 14.69
N ASP A 277 31.20 -6.22 15.67
CA ASP A 277 32.22 -6.12 16.70
C ASP A 277 33.60 -6.02 16.04
N ARG A 278 34.11 -4.80 15.86
CA ARG A 278 35.54 -4.53 15.71
C ARG A 278 35.88 -3.20 16.37
N HIS A 279 36.67 -3.32 17.43
CA HIS A 279 37.36 -2.29 18.22
C HIS A 279 36.59 -1.71 19.41
N GLU A 280 36.38 -2.56 20.42
CA GLU A 280 36.61 -2.12 21.80
C GLU A 280 38.03 -2.54 22.21
N MET A 281 38.86 -1.52 22.47
CA MET A 281 39.94 -1.47 23.46
C MET A 281 41.30 -2.11 23.09
N GLU A 282 42.11 -1.41 22.30
CA GLU A 282 43.51 -1.22 22.72
C GLU A 282 43.60 0.16 23.38
N PRO A 283 43.92 0.27 24.68
CA PRO A 283 44.40 1.53 25.21
C PRO A 283 45.83 1.70 24.70
N ILE A 284 45.97 2.54 23.68
CA ILE A 284 47.23 3.19 23.34
C ILE A 284 47.47 4.30 24.38
N GLU A 285 48.69 4.31 24.92
CA GLU A 285 49.37 5.29 25.80
C GLU A 285 49.10 5.21 27.31
N ALA A 286 50.11 5.34 28.19
CA ALA A 286 51.38 6.05 28.03
C ALA A 286 52.58 5.36 28.73
N ALA A 287 53.75 5.59 28.13
CA ALA A 287 55.09 5.35 28.66
C ALA A 287 55.43 6.21 29.88
#